data_AF-A0A256Z7G7-F1
#
_entry.id   AF-A0A256Z7G7-F1
#
_cell.length_a   1.000
_cell.length_b   1.000
_cell.length_c   1.000
_cell.angle_alpha   90.00
_cell.angle_beta   90.00
_cell.angle_gamma   90.00
#
_symmetry.space_group_name_H-M   'P 1'
#
loop_
_entity.id
_entity.type
_entity.pdbx_description
1 polymer ?
#
loop_
_entity_poly.entity_id
_entity_poly.type
_entity_poly.pdbx_seq_one_letter_code
_entity_poly.pdbx_strand_id
1 'polypeptide(L)'
;MRRGMHLDRQDPFAEVDLWVNYRMQETPQNLVIRAFGRHDITLHIDDGCMGGGEEFKGDPKIQSDAYYYFYKVAEAHFSTSRLGVFHHAYISSLISNNGVLGLTFASPDDVSDGDDIFIIGNEIRDIASDRDDITEDVLLAHVFMHELGHNLGLVPEGFKPVPFEGIDSYYYASYRSCMNYNISLIELIDYSDGSRRTTSGGHDFDDWGHIRLRRVATKWDVVE
;
A
#
# COMPACT_ATOMS: atom_id res chain seq x y z
N MET A 1 25.33 -15.20 -5.45
CA MET A 1 24.79 -14.23 -6.44
C MET A 1 24.24 -13.09 -5.60
N ARG A 2 24.83 -11.88 -5.66
CA ARG A 2 24.33 -10.74 -4.88
C ARG A 2 23.04 -10.28 -5.55
N ARG A 3 21.90 -10.43 -4.88
CA ARG A 3 20.63 -9.81 -5.30
C ARG A 3 20.87 -8.28 -5.37
N GLY A 4 20.26 -7.65 -6.36
CA GLY A 4 20.49 -6.24 -6.67
C GLY A 4 20.23 -5.37 -5.45
N MET A 5 21.19 -4.49 -5.15
CA MET A 5 21.07 -3.47 -4.12
C MET A 5 20.21 -2.34 -4.71
N HIS A 6 19.13 -1.93 -4.05
CA HIS A 6 18.30 -0.81 -4.53
C HIS A 6 19.14 0.47 -4.61
N LEU A 7 19.06 1.20 -5.74
CA LEU A 7 19.99 2.28 -6.10
C LEU A 7 19.91 3.47 -5.15
N ASP A 8 18.74 3.73 -4.56
CA ASP A 8 18.49 4.94 -3.77
C ASP A 8 18.85 4.83 -2.28
N ARG A 9 19.11 3.63 -1.74
CA ARG A 9 19.54 3.37 -0.34
C ARG A 9 18.80 4.15 0.76
N GLN A 10 17.55 4.56 0.51
CA GLN A 10 16.69 5.18 1.51
C GLN A 10 15.72 4.13 2.03
N ASP A 11 15.56 4.10 3.34
CA ASP A 11 14.63 3.23 4.03
C ASP A 11 13.24 3.89 4.01
N PRO A 12 12.20 3.25 3.46
CA PRO A 12 10.85 3.80 3.51
C PRO A 12 10.31 3.77 4.94
N PHE A 13 9.52 4.78 5.28
CA PHE A 13 8.77 4.85 6.54
C PHE A 13 7.28 4.82 6.22
N ALA A 14 6.52 4.05 6.98
CA ALA A 14 5.07 4.07 6.95
C ALA A 14 4.52 4.38 8.33
N GLU A 15 3.46 5.15 8.42
CA GLU A 15 2.72 5.42 9.66
C GLU A 15 1.35 4.75 9.54
N VAL A 16 0.89 4.09 10.61
CA VAL A 16 -0.38 3.37 10.60
C VAL A 16 -1.32 3.94 11.65
N ASP A 17 -2.30 4.72 11.19
CA ASP A 17 -3.33 5.33 12.01
C ASP A 17 -4.68 4.64 11.83
N LEU A 18 -5.55 4.79 12.83
CA LEU A 18 -6.65 3.84 13.05
C LEU A 18 -8.02 4.51 13.08
N TRP A 19 -9.01 3.80 12.54
CA TRP A 19 -10.40 3.93 12.95
C TRP A 19 -10.71 2.94 14.09
N VAL A 20 -10.97 3.47 15.28
CA VAL A 20 -11.54 2.80 16.48
C VAL A 20 -11.30 1.29 16.64
N ASN A 21 -10.46 0.93 17.62
CA ASN A 21 -10.26 -0.45 18.11
C ASN A 21 -9.77 -1.48 17.08
N TYR A 22 -9.21 -1.06 15.95
CA TYR A 22 -8.57 -1.97 15.00
C TYR A 22 -7.19 -1.45 14.62
N ARG A 23 -6.15 -2.20 14.99
CA ARG A 23 -4.73 -1.85 14.85
C ARG A 23 -4.01 -2.96 14.10
N MET A 24 -3.14 -2.59 13.15
CA MET A 24 -2.22 -3.55 12.53
C MET A 24 -1.28 -4.11 13.60
N GLN A 25 -1.46 -5.38 13.96
CA GLN A 25 -0.65 -6.03 15.00
C GLN A 25 0.79 -6.26 14.52
N GLU A 26 1.69 -6.67 15.42
CA GLU A 26 3.10 -6.94 15.07
C GLU A 26 3.25 -8.02 13.99
N THR A 27 2.38 -9.03 13.95
CA THR A 27 2.47 -10.13 12.96
C THR A 27 2.39 -9.61 11.52
N PRO A 28 1.33 -8.89 11.10
CA PRO A 28 1.25 -8.34 9.75
C PRO A 28 2.36 -7.35 9.46
N GLN A 29 2.77 -6.51 10.43
CA GLN A 29 3.91 -5.59 10.25
C GLN A 29 5.20 -6.35 9.93
N ASN A 30 5.51 -7.40 10.71
CA ASN A 30 6.70 -8.23 10.52
C ASN A 30 6.68 -8.98 9.18
N LEU A 31 5.51 -9.36 8.67
CA LEU A 31 5.39 -9.99 7.36
C LEU A 31 5.85 -9.03 6.25
N VAL A 32 5.35 -7.79 6.26
CA VAL A 32 5.74 -6.76 5.29
C VAL A 32 7.21 -6.37 5.44
N ILE A 33 7.68 -6.10 6.67
CA ILE A 33 9.08 -5.75 6.96
C ILE A 33 10.03 -6.84 6.44
N ARG A 34 9.68 -8.12 6.61
CA ARG A 34 10.49 -9.24 6.09
C ARG A 34 10.48 -9.32 4.58
N ALA A 35 9.41 -8.91 3.90
CA ALA A 35 9.36 -8.85 2.44
C ALA A 35 10.37 -7.84 1.91
N PHE A 36 10.35 -6.61 2.41
CA PHE A 36 11.34 -5.58 2.08
C PHE A 36 12.77 -5.99 2.46
N GLY A 37 12.95 -6.59 3.63
CA GLY A 37 14.26 -7.07 4.10
C GLY A 37 14.89 -8.14 3.22
N ARG A 38 14.11 -8.94 2.47
CA ARG A 38 14.65 -9.90 1.47
C ARG A 38 15.29 -9.21 0.26
N HIS A 39 15.07 -7.91 0.09
CA HIS A 39 15.56 -7.06 -0.99
C HIS A 39 16.53 -5.98 -0.47
N ASP A 40 17.09 -6.19 0.73
CA ASP A 40 18.03 -5.26 1.38
C ASP A 40 17.46 -3.84 1.60
N ILE A 41 16.13 -3.75 1.83
CA ILE A 41 15.42 -2.50 2.15
C ILE A 41 14.89 -2.61 3.58
N THR A 42 15.18 -1.62 4.43
CA THR A 42 14.60 -1.57 5.78
C THR A 42 13.31 -0.76 5.73
N LEU A 43 12.16 -1.42 5.90
CA LEU A 43 10.90 -0.72 6.10
C LEU A 43 10.70 -0.44 7.59
N HIS A 44 10.40 0.82 7.92
CA HIS A 44 10.02 1.23 9.27
C HIS A 44 8.52 1.46 9.32
N ILE A 45 7.81 0.84 10.27
CA ILE A 45 6.38 1.05 10.48
C ILE A 45 6.18 1.72 11.84
N ASP A 46 5.60 2.92 11.83
CA ASP A 46 5.17 3.66 13.01
C ASP A 46 3.72 3.37 13.31
N ASP A 47 3.47 2.53 14.31
CA ASP A 47 2.15 2.34 14.91
C ASP A 47 2.03 3.18 16.21
N GLY A 48 2.81 4.24 16.37
CA GLY A 48 2.81 5.14 17.52
C GLY A 48 3.98 4.97 18.47
N CYS A 49 4.92 4.09 18.14
CA CYS A 49 6.22 4.03 18.80
C CYS A 49 7.16 5.19 18.41
N MET A 50 6.91 5.87 17.28
CA MET A 50 7.67 7.05 16.80
C MET A 50 6.83 8.34 16.81
N GLY A 51 5.70 8.34 17.52
CA GLY A 51 4.85 9.52 17.74
C GLY A 51 3.66 9.69 16.79
N GLY A 52 3.39 8.71 15.91
CA GLY A 52 2.13 8.56 15.18
C GLY A 52 1.12 7.63 15.86
N GLY A 53 0.33 6.89 15.07
CA GLY A 53 -0.49 5.77 15.54
C GLY A 53 -1.75 6.16 16.32
N GLU A 54 -2.30 7.32 15.99
CA GLU A 54 -3.45 7.93 16.65
C GLU A 54 -4.77 7.21 16.26
N GLU A 55 -5.73 7.21 17.19
CA GLU A 55 -7.08 6.70 16.95
C GLU A 55 -8.01 7.86 16.59
N PHE A 56 -8.59 7.80 15.40
CA PHE A 56 -9.57 8.77 14.93
C PHE A 56 -10.96 8.16 14.83
N LYS A 57 -11.91 8.78 15.54
CA LYS A 57 -13.34 8.51 15.37
C LYS A 57 -13.81 9.38 14.23
N GLY A 58 -13.86 8.85 13.03
CA GLY A 58 -14.39 9.67 11.96
C GLY A 58 -15.90 9.88 12.03
N ASP A 59 -16.35 10.82 11.21
CA ASP A 59 -17.77 11.14 11.10
C ASP A 59 -18.43 10.22 10.06
N PRO A 60 -19.33 9.31 10.46
CA PRO A 60 -20.05 8.44 9.52
C PRO A 60 -20.92 9.22 8.51
N LYS A 61 -21.10 10.53 8.67
CA LYS A 61 -21.86 11.37 7.72
C LYS A 61 -21.06 11.93 6.55
N ILE A 62 -19.72 11.85 6.57
CA ILE A 62 -18.85 12.36 5.49
C ILE A 62 -18.54 11.26 4.43
N GLN A 63 -19.24 10.12 4.51
CA GLN A 63 -19.02 8.92 3.70
C GLN A 63 -19.27 9.03 2.20
N SER A 64 -19.87 10.11 1.69
CA SER A 64 -20.16 10.20 0.25
C SER A 64 -18.92 10.46 -0.61
N ASP A 65 -17.81 10.88 -0.01
CA ASP A 65 -16.54 11.12 -0.71
C ASP A 65 -15.35 10.72 0.18
N ALA A 66 -14.89 9.47 0.01
CA ALA A 66 -13.74 8.94 0.76
C ALA A 66 -12.46 9.75 0.50
N TYR A 67 -12.28 10.31 -0.70
CA TYR A 67 -11.13 11.17 -1.02
C TYR A 67 -11.16 12.40 -0.13
N TYR A 68 -12.22 13.21 -0.24
CA TYR A 68 -12.32 14.46 0.51
C TYR A 68 -12.24 14.24 2.02
N TYR A 69 -12.88 13.18 2.53
CA TYR A 69 -12.86 12.83 3.93
C TYR A 69 -11.43 12.55 4.43
N PHE A 70 -10.68 11.74 3.71
CA PHE A 70 -9.35 11.31 4.15
C PHE A 70 -8.31 12.40 4.09
N TYR A 71 -8.36 13.28 3.08
CA TYR A 71 -7.53 14.49 3.09
C TYR A 71 -7.82 15.38 4.30
N LYS A 72 -9.09 15.53 4.68
CA LYS A 72 -9.46 16.31 5.87
C LYS A 72 -8.95 15.67 7.16
N VAL A 73 -8.94 14.33 7.23
CA VAL A 73 -8.31 13.60 8.34
C VAL A 73 -6.80 13.86 8.34
N ALA A 74 -6.13 13.64 7.21
CA ALA A 74 -4.69 13.85 7.09
C ALA A 74 -4.26 15.28 7.43
N GLU A 75 -4.96 16.30 6.92
CA GLU A 75 -4.71 17.71 7.22
C GLU A 75 -4.89 18.04 8.70
N ALA A 76 -5.90 17.45 9.35
CA ALA A 76 -6.21 17.73 10.76
C ALA A 76 -5.31 16.99 11.74
N HIS A 77 -4.74 15.86 11.32
CA HIS A 77 -4.16 14.88 12.25
C HIS A 77 -2.70 14.52 11.96
N PHE A 78 -2.26 14.51 10.70
CA PHE A 78 -0.85 14.25 10.41
C PHE A 78 -0.04 15.53 10.50
N SER A 79 1.02 15.49 11.32
CA SER A 79 1.94 16.61 11.43
C SER A 79 2.60 16.90 10.08
N THR A 80 2.64 18.17 9.69
CA THR A 80 3.39 18.62 8.50
C THR A 80 4.90 18.32 8.58
N SER A 81 5.43 18.02 9.77
CA SER A 81 6.81 17.56 9.93
C SER A 81 7.07 16.13 9.44
N ARG A 82 6.01 15.35 9.19
CA ARG A 82 6.04 13.95 8.75
C ARG A 82 5.72 13.78 7.26
N LEU A 83 5.20 14.84 6.64
CA LEU A 83 4.93 14.94 5.21
C LEU A 83 6.23 14.71 4.39
N GLY A 84 6.15 13.83 3.39
CA GLY A 84 7.29 13.45 2.55
C GLY A 84 8.37 12.64 3.29
N VAL A 85 8.06 12.17 4.51
CA VAL A 85 8.88 11.22 5.27
C VAL A 85 8.13 9.89 5.42
N PHE A 86 6.85 9.95 5.78
CA PHE A 86 6.02 8.77 6.02
C PHE A 86 5.00 8.53 4.90
N HIS A 87 4.77 7.26 4.58
CA HIS A 87 3.57 6.78 3.91
C HIS A 87 2.49 6.50 4.95
N HIS A 88 1.47 7.34 4.99
CA HIS A 88 0.36 7.33 5.94
C HIS A 88 -0.70 6.31 5.52
N ALA A 89 -0.69 5.17 6.20
CA ALA A 89 -1.71 4.15 6.13
C ALA A 89 -2.83 4.45 7.12
N TYR A 90 -4.07 4.38 6.66
CA TYR A 90 -5.23 4.49 7.55
C TYR A 90 -6.10 3.25 7.48
N ILE A 91 -6.37 2.60 8.60
CA ILE A 91 -7.28 1.46 8.63
C ILE A 91 -8.71 1.95 8.90
N SER A 92 -9.60 1.80 7.92
CA SER A 92 -10.93 2.40 7.88
C SER A 92 -12.07 1.39 7.83
N SER A 93 -13.13 1.64 8.59
CA SER A 93 -14.42 0.97 8.39
C SER A 93 -15.24 1.58 7.23
N LEU A 94 -14.77 2.64 6.56
CA LEU A 94 -15.55 3.37 5.56
C LEU A 94 -15.48 2.78 4.15
N ILE A 95 -14.42 2.04 3.83
CA ILE A 95 -14.28 1.37 2.52
C ILE A 95 -15.18 0.11 2.44
N SER A 96 -15.96 -0.18 3.49
CA SER A 96 -16.76 -1.39 3.62
C SER A 96 -18.00 -1.51 2.71
N ASN A 97 -18.04 -0.79 1.59
CA ASN A 97 -19.11 -0.90 0.61
C ASN A 97 -18.46 -1.06 -0.77
N ASN A 98 -18.57 -2.28 -1.32
CA ASN A 98 -18.24 -2.72 -2.69
C ASN A 98 -17.07 -3.72 -2.82
N GLY A 99 -16.53 -4.29 -1.74
CA GLY A 99 -15.49 -5.32 -1.82
C GLY A 99 -14.10 -4.79 -2.17
N VAL A 100 -13.85 -3.52 -1.85
CA VAL A 100 -12.56 -2.84 -2.04
C VAL A 100 -11.78 -2.99 -0.75
N LEU A 101 -10.62 -3.65 -0.79
CA LEU A 101 -9.85 -3.91 0.43
C LEU A 101 -8.88 -2.77 0.77
N GLY A 102 -8.52 -1.93 -0.20
CA GLY A 102 -7.65 -0.79 0.00
C GLY A 102 -7.84 0.27 -1.08
N LEU A 103 -7.33 1.46 -0.82
CA LEU A 103 -7.35 2.58 -1.74
C LEU A 103 -6.14 3.47 -1.51
N THR A 104 -5.36 3.69 -2.55
CA THR A 104 -4.25 4.66 -2.53
C THR A 104 -4.65 5.96 -3.22
N PHE A 105 -4.21 7.08 -2.63
CA PHE A 105 -4.33 8.39 -3.23
C PHE A 105 -3.05 8.71 -4.01
N ALA A 106 -3.14 8.79 -5.33
CA ALA A 106 -2.01 9.13 -6.18
C ALA A 106 -2.38 10.24 -7.17
N SER A 107 -1.45 11.17 -7.42
CA SER A 107 -1.61 12.17 -8.48
C SER A 107 -1.52 11.49 -9.85
N PRO A 108 -2.48 11.70 -10.77
CA PRO A 108 -2.44 11.12 -12.12
C PRO A 108 -1.27 11.61 -12.96
N ASP A 109 -0.81 12.84 -12.75
CA ASP A 109 0.17 13.50 -13.61
C ASP A 109 1.59 13.48 -13.07
N ASP A 110 1.76 13.31 -11.76
CA ASP A 110 3.08 13.17 -11.13
C ASP A 110 3.02 12.31 -9.86
N VAL A 111 3.10 10.99 -10.04
CA VAL A 111 3.20 10.04 -8.91
C VAL A 111 4.53 10.18 -8.14
N SER A 112 5.45 11.07 -8.53
CA SER A 112 6.63 11.41 -7.72
C SER A 112 6.34 12.45 -6.65
N ASP A 113 5.25 13.22 -6.81
CA ASP A 113 4.87 14.37 -5.97
C ASP A 113 3.46 14.20 -5.37
N GLY A 114 2.82 13.05 -5.62
CA GLY A 114 1.48 12.71 -5.12
C GLY A 114 1.49 12.25 -3.66
N ASP A 115 0.31 12.30 -3.05
CA ASP A 115 0.12 12.09 -1.62
C ASP A 115 0.64 10.75 -1.12
N ASP A 116 1.30 10.79 0.03
CA ASP A 116 1.82 9.59 0.70
C ASP A 116 0.71 8.90 1.52
N ILE A 117 -0.54 8.88 1.06
CA ILE A 117 -1.71 8.41 1.83
C ILE A 117 -2.33 7.19 1.16
N PHE A 118 -2.66 6.18 1.96
CA PHE A 118 -3.49 5.07 1.55
C PHE A 118 -4.38 4.58 2.68
N ILE A 119 -5.45 3.89 2.31
CA ILE A 119 -6.46 3.40 3.24
C ILE A 119 -6.59 1.90 3.08
N ILE A 120 -6.82 1.22 4.18
CA ILE A 120 -7.11 -0.20 4.24
C ILE A 120 -8.52 -0.39 4.79
N GLY A 121 -9.36 -1.13 4.09
CA GLY A 121 -10.72 -1.45 4.48
C GLY A 121 -10.79 -2.49 5.60
N ASN A 122 -11.75 -2.31 6.51
CA ASN A 122 -12.01 -3.27 7.59
C ASN A 122 -12.68 -4.57 7.12
N GLU A 123 -13.15 -4.66 5.86
CA GLU A 123 -13.70 -5.88 5.24
C GLU A 123 -12.72 -7.07 5.29
N ILE A 124 -11.42 -6.79 5.43
CA ILE A 124 -10.37 -7.79 5.64
C ILE A 124 -10.72 -8.76 6.78
N ARG A 125 -11.32 -8.25 7.87
CA ARG A 125 -11.71 -9.07 9.03
C ARG A 125 -12.84 -10.03 8.69
N ASP A 126 -13.83 -9.53 7.97
CA ASP A 126 -15.00 -10.32 7.56
C ASP A 126 -14.56 -11.44 6.60
N ILE A 127 -13.74 -11.10 5.59
CA ILE A 127 -13.19 -12.08 4.63
C ILE A 127 -12.33 -13.14 5.32
N ALA A 128 -11.46 -12.72 6.25
CA ALA A 128 -10.62 -13.66 6.98
C ALA A 128 -11.44 -14.54 7.95
N SER A 129 -12.57 -14.06 8.45
CA SER A 129 -13.47 -14.85 9.30
C SER A 129 -14.29 -15.88 8.52
N ASP A 130 -14.56 -15.61 7.23
CA ASP A 130 -15.35 -16.48 6.35
C ASP A 130 -14.50 -17.52 5.59
N ARG A 131 -13.16 -17.48 5.74
CA ARG A 131 -12.21 -18.30 4.98
C ARG A 131 -11.24 -19.06 5.87
N ASP A 132 -11.07 -20.36 5.61
CA ASP A 132 -10.13 -21.22 6.34
C ASP A 132 -8.71 -21.21 5.74
N ASP A 133 -8.53 -20.66 4.54
CA ASP A 133 -7.30 -20.73 3.74
C ASP A 133 -6.42 -19.48 3.84
N ILE A 134 -6.85 -18.44 4.56
CA ILE A 134 -6.09 -17.21 4.79
C ILE A 134 -6.39 -16.66 6.19
N THR A 135 -5.41 -15.94 6.78
CA THR A 135 -5.57 -15.28 8.08
C THR A 135 -5.74 -13.78 7.90
N GLU A 136 -6.37 -13.12 8.88
CA GLU A 136 -6.48 -11.65 8.94
C GLU A 136 -5.10 -10.98 8.81
N ASP A 137 -4.09 -11.52 9.50
CA ASP A 137 -2.70 -11.03 9.44
C ASP A 137 -2.11 -11.09 8.01
N VAL A 138 -2.32 -12.20 7.30
CA VAL A 138 -1.80 -12.36 5.93
C VAL A 138 -2.53 -11.43 4.97
N LEU A 139 -3.86 -11.32 5.10
CA LEU A 139 -4.67 -10.48 4.23
C LEU A 139 -4.38 -8.99 4.47
N LEU A 140 -4.23 -8.57 5.73
CA LEU A 140 -3.84 -7.21 6.10
C LEU A 140 -2.44 -6.87 5.59
N ALA A 141 -1.46 -7.77 5.75
CA ALA A 141 -0.12 -7.57 5.20
C ALA A 141 -0.12 -7.48 3.66
N HIS A 142 -0.94 -8.31 3.00
CA HIS A 142 -1.06 -8.30 1.54
C HIS A 142 -1.62 -6.97 1.03
N VAL A 143 -2.74 -6.51 1.59
CA VAL A 143 -3.38 -5.26 1.19
C VAL A 143 -2.50 -4.06 1.52
N PHE A 144 -1.90 -4.03 2.72
CA PHE A 144 -0.93 -2.98 3.07
C PHE A 144 0.21 -2.89 2.05
N MET A 145 0.75 -4.04 1.65
CA MET A 145 1.85 -4.09 0.68
C MET A 145 1.39 -3.67 -0.72
N HIS A 146 0.19 -4.04 -1.16
CA HIS A 146 -0.39 -3.57 -2.42
C HIS A 146 -0.50 -2.04 -2.46
N GLU A 147 -1.15 -1.45 -1.45
CA GLU A 147 -1.36 0.00 -1.40
C GLU A 147 -0.05 0.78 -1.23
N LEU A 148 0.87 0.28 -0.40
CA LEU A 148 2.20 0.87 -0.30
C LEU A 148 2.94 0.83 -1.65
N GLY A 149 2.69 -0.17 -2.50
CA GLY A 149 3.26 -0.26 -3.84
C GLY A 149 2.88 0.93 -4.72
N HIS A 150 1.61 1.35 -4.69
CA HIS A 150 1.15 2.56 -5.36
C HIS A 150 1.85 3.81 -4.83
N ASN A 151 2.02 3.92 -3.51
CA ASN A 151 2.78 5.01 -2.88
C ASN A 151 4.28 4.96 -3.19
N LEU A 152 4.80 3.83 -3.63
CA LEU A 152 6.16 3.68 -4.15
C LEU A 152 6.21 3.78 -5.68
N GLY A 153 5.13 4.19 -6.34
CA GLY A 153 5.10 4.50 -7.78
C GLY A 153 4.74 3.33 -8.70
N LEU A 154 4.31 2.19 -8.16
CA LEU A 154 3.72 1.09 -8.93
C LEU A 154 2.26 1.41 -9.21
N VAL A 155 1.97 2.19 -10.24
CA VAL A 155 0.61 2.66 -10.55
C VAL A 155 0.04 2.02 -11.81
N PRO A 156 -1.29 1.85 -11.90
CA PRO A 156 -1.95 1.25 -13.07
C PRO A 156 -2.04 2.21 -14.25
N GLU A 157 -2.60 1.72 -15.36
CA GLU A 157 -2.94 2.55 -16.51
C GLU A 157 -3.88 3.72 -16.09
N GLY A 158 -3.57 4.92 -16.57
CA GLY A 158 -4.31 6.16 -16.21
C GLY A 158 -3.50 7.12 -15.34
N PHE A 159 -2.44 6.65 -14.70
CA PHE A 159 -1.49 7.45 -13.92
C PHE A 159 -0.15 7.59 -14.66
N LYS A 160 0.67 8.58 -14.35
CA LYS A 160 1.94 8.80 -15.05
C LYS A 160 3.13 8.99 -14.09
N PRO A 161 4.29 8.38 -14.41
CA PRO A 161 4.46 7.38 -15.49
C PRO A 161 3.85 6.02 -15.11
N VAL A 162 3.23 5.32 -16.08
CA VAL A 162 2.81 3.92 -15.91
C VAL A 162 4.06 3.03 -16.04
N PRO A 163 4.52 2.35 -14.97
CA PRO A 163 5.68 1.47 -15.08
C PRO A 163 5.33 0.16 -15.82
N PHE A 164 4.11 -0.36 -15.63
CA PHE A 164 3.64 -1.60 -16.24
C PHE A 164 2.11 -1.70 -16.26
N GLU A 165 1.50 -2.05 -17.40
CA GLU A 165 0.04 -2.17 -17.56
C GLU A 165 -0.58 -3.39 -16.84
N GLY A 166 0.26 -4.27 -16.28
CA GLY A 166 -0.17 -5.43 -15.49
C GLY A 166 -0.55 -5.09 -14.04
N ILE A 167 -0.22 -3.88 -13.58
CA ILE A 167 -0.61 -3.39 -12.25
C ILE A 167 -2.13 -3.15 -12.24
N ASP A 168 -2.80 -3.65 -11.22
CA ASP A 168 -4.26 -3.63 -11.00
C ASP A 168 -5.07 -4.16 -12.18
N SER A 169 -4.50 -5.11 -12.92
CA SER A 169 -5.16 -5.67 -14.09
C SER A 169 -5.27 -7.19 -14.03
N TYR A 170 -6.10 -7.73 -14.92
CA TYR A 170 -6.27 -9.16 -15.12
C TYR A 170 -5.53 -9.68 -16.36
N TYR A 171 -4.68 -8.86 -17.00
CA TYR A 171 -4.09 -9.20 -18.30
C TYR A 171 -3.00 -10.26 -18.22
N TYR A 172 -2.14 -10.18 -17.20
CA TYR A 172 -0.95 -11.02 -17.10
C TYR A 172 -1.05 -12.02 -15.95
N ALA A 173 -1.73 -13.15 -16.15
CA ALA A 173 -1.81 -14.20 -15.12
C ALA A 173 -0.44 -14.76 -14.67
N SER A 174 0.62 -14.54 -15.47
CA SER A 174 1.98 -14.94 -15.12
C SER A 174 2.72 -13.96 -14.20
N TYR A 175 2.26 -12.72 -14.11
CA TYR A 175 2.86 -11.66 -13.29
C TYR A 175 2.56 -11.96 -11.83
N ARG A 176 3.53 -12.47 -11.06
CA ARG A 176 3.27 -12.91 -9.67
C ARG A 176 3.70 -11.84 -8.69
N SER A 177 2.83 -10.85 -8.48
CA SER A 177 3.02 -9.70 -7.59
C SER A 177 1.75 -9.41 -6.82
N CYS A 178 1.81 -8.90 -5.59
CA CYS A 178 0.60 -8.38 -4.93
C CYS A 178 -0.08 -7.26 -5.71
N MET A 179 0.59 -6.61 -6.67
CA MET A 179 0.01 -5.59 -7.55
C MET A 179 -0.87 -6.16 -8.69
N ASN A 180 -1.11 -7.48 -8.76
CA ASN A 180 -1.89 -8.11 -9.84
C ASN A 180 -3.21 -8.69 -9.31
N TYR A 181 -4.33 -8.41 -9.97
CA TYR A 181 -5.63 -8.92 -9.54
C TYR A 181 -5.91 -10.39 -9.90
N ASN A 182 -5.09 -11.03 -10.74
CA ASN A 182 -5.18 -12.47 -10.98
C ASN A 182 -4.70 -13.35 -9.81
N ILE A 183 -4.14 -12.73 -8.77
CA ILE A 183 -3.44 -13.45 -7.72
C ILE A 183 -4.45 -14.03 -6.74
N SER A 184 -4.26 -15.31 -6.43
CA SER A 184 -5.00 -15.97 -5.37
C SER A 184 -4.60 -15.42 -4.00
N LEU A 185 -5.53 -14.76 -3.30
CA LEU A 185 -5.36 -14.27 -1.93
C LEU A 185 -5.44 -15.43 -0.93
N ILE A 186 -4.50 -16.37 -0.98
CA ILE A 186 -4.37 -17.53 -0.06
C ILE A 186 -3.04 -17.52 0.71
N GLU A 187 -2.10 -16.70 0.28
CA GLU A 187 -0.81 -16.50 0.92
C GLU A 187 -0.38 -15.04 0.75
N LEU A 188 0.62 -14.61 1.51
CA LEU A 188 1.27 -13.33 1.24
C LEU A 188 2.08 -13.48 -0.05
N ILE A 189 1.79 -12.61 -1.01
CA ILE A 189 2.51 -12.55 -2.28
C ILE A 189 3.33 -11.27 -2.23
N ASP A 190 4.64 -11.39 -2.38
CA ASP A 190 5.53 -10.24 -2.44
C ASP A 190 5.32 -9.47 -3.76
N TYR A 191 5.97 -8.30 -3.90
CA TYR A 191 6.19 -7.72 -5.21
C TYR A 191 7.00 -8.69 -6.08
N SER A 192 6.84 -8.61 -7.39
CA SER A 192 7.58 -9.45 -8.32
C SER A 192 9.03 -8.98 -8.46
N ASP A 193 9.97 -9.91 -8.59
CA ASP A 193 11.38 -9.66 -8.93
C ASP A 193 11.67 -9.86 -10.43
N GLY A 194 10.62 -10.08 -11.22
CA GLY A 194 10.66 -10.30 -12.67
C GLY A 194 11.42 -11.55 -13.11
N SER A 195 11.76 -12.45 -12.17
CA SER A 195 12.58 -13.63 -12.47
C SER A 195 11.78 -14.80 -13.05
N ARG A 196 10.43 -14.75 -12.99
CA ARG A 196 9.59 -15.87 -13.43
C ARG A 196 9.59 -15.96 -14.95
N ARG A 197 10.11 -17.08 -15.45
CA ARG A 197 10.03 -17.40 -16.88
C ARG A 197 8.58 -17.69 -17.27
N THR A 198 8.09 -16.97 -18.26
CA THR A 198 6.78 -17.21 -18.85
C THR A 198 6.95 -17.94 -20.18
N THR A 199 6.07 -18.88 -20.49
CA THR A 199 6.19 -19.73 -21.69
C THR A 199 5.38 -19.23 -22.88
N SER A 200 4.60 -18.16 -22.70
CA SER A 200 3.59 -17.73 -23.69
C SER A 200 3.29 -16.22 -23.60
N GLY A 201 4.29 -15.38 -23.84
CA GLY A 201 4.12 -13.92 -23.93
C GLY A 201 3.72 -13.22 -22.63
N GLY A 202 3.68 -13.96 -21.52
CA GLY A 202 3.44 -13.37 -20.20
C GLY A 202 4.62 -12.49 -19.80
N HIS A 203 4.34 -11.38 -19.14
CA HIS A 203 5.38 -10.58 -18.50
C HIS A 203 5.30 -10.82 -16.99
N ASP A 204 6.45 -11.02 -16.36
CA ASP A 204 6.63 -10.93 -14.91
C ASP A 204 7.46 -9.67 -14.70
N PHE A 205 6.79 -8.58 -14.35
CA PHE A 205 7.43 -7.27 -14.24
C PHE A 205 8.23 -7.19 -12.93
N ASP A 206 9.42 -6.61 -12.96
CA ASP A 206 10.28 -6.47 -11.77
C ASP A 206 9.86 -5.24 -10.96
N ASP A 207 8.85 -5.40 -10.11
CA ASP A 207 8.35 -4.36 -9.22
C ASP A 207 9.43 -3.86 -8.24
N TRP A 208 10.19 -4.78 -7.63
CA TRP A 208 11.24 -4.43 -6.68
C TRP A 208 12.31 -3.54 -7.31
N GLY A 209 12.59 -3.72 -8.60
CA GLY A 209 13.48 -2.86 -9.38
C GLY A 209 12.88 -1.52 -9.80
N HIS A 210 11.57 -1.31 -9.66
CA HIS A 210 10.85 -0.12 -10.12
C HIS A 210 10.13 0.68 -9.01
N ILE A 211 10.07 0.16 -7.78
CA ILE A 211 9.65 0.98 -6.62
C ILE A 211 10.56 2.18 -6.43
N ARG A 212 10.00 3.27 -5.95
CA ARG A 212 10.68 4.55 -5.71
C ARG A 212 10.76 4.80 -4.22
N LEU A 213 11.90 4.44 -3.62
CA LEU A 213 12.13 4.66 -2.19
C LEU A 213 12.35 6.15 -1.85
N ARG A 214 12.72 6.96 -2.83
CA ARG A 214 12.90 8.40 -2.68
C ARG A 214 11.66 9.12 -3.21
N ARG A 215 10.68 9.34 -2.35
CA ARG A 215 9.51 10.18 -2.62
C ARG A 215 9.49 11.34 -1.62
N VAL A 216 9.05 12.50 -2.06
CA VAL A 216 8.89 13.68 -1.20
C VAL A 216 7.55 14.29 -1.53
N ALA A 217 6.48 13.90 -0.84
CA ALA A 217 5.26 14.69 -0.88
C ALA A 217 5.58 16.09 -0.35
N THR A 218 5.23 17.12 -1.11
CA THR A 218 5.52 18.52 -0.76
C THR A 218 4.31 19.24 -0.18
N LYS A 219 3.12 18.64 -0.26
CA LYS A 219 1.83 19.14 0.23
C LYS A 219 0.79 18.01 0.23
N TRP A 220 -0.27 18.18 1.01
CA TRP A 220 -1.50 17.40 0.88
C TRP A 220 -2.39 18.10 -0.16
N ASP A 221 -2.46 17.58 -1.38
CA ASP A 221 -3.14 18.28 -2.48
C ASP A 221 -4.35 17.49 -2.99
N VAL A 222 -5.48 18.18 -3.09
CA VAL A 222 -6.67 17.66 -3.78
C VAL A 222 -6.56 18.05 -5.25
N VAL A 223 -6.55 17.08 -6.17
CA VAL A 223 -6.96 17.35 -7.55
C VAL A 223 -8.49 17.30 -7.54
N GLU A 224 -9.13 18.47 -7.59
CA GLU A 224 -10.60 18.61 -7.75
C GLU A 224 -11.11 17.97 -9.05
#